data_AF-A0A7W1M2L7-F1
#
_entry.id   AF-A0A7W1M2L7-F1
#
_cell.length_a   1.000
_cell.length_b   1.000
_cell.length_c   1.000
_cell.angle_alpha   90.00
_cell.angle_beta   90.00
_cell.angle_gamma   90.00
#
_symmetry.space_group_name_H-M   'P 1'
#
loop_
_entity.id
_entity.type
_entity.pdbx_description
1 polymer ?
#
loop_
_entity_poly.entity_id
_entity_poly.type
_entity_poly.pdbx_seq_one_letter_code
_entity_poly.pdbx_strand_id
1 'polypeptide(L)'
;MAAAMAERSANASTVTLAAVQRRAGVSEEAFEELFEDREACVLAAFELGVERAAEQIVPAYRAESRWLDAIKVALAAFLRFLEAEPELGRMLVVHALAGGPRVLRRRGELLARLAEVVDRGRGESLPGRVEPPGVIAEGIVGAVLAVIHNRLQAERPEPPIELFGALASIIVLPYMGASVARRELTRPAPPPRATGPERSELESRSGYGRSRLTYRTARVLGAIAGYPGASNREVAERAGIVDQGQISKLLTRLEGRGLIVKIGESRTRGAPNSWQLTDGGEALMASATVRGAMRLPRDPDVL
;
A
#
# COMPACT_ATOMS: atom_id res chain seq x y z
N MET A 1 36.11 9.27 6.58
CA MET A 1 35.94 8.45 5.36
C MET A 1 34.55 7.78 5.31
N ALA A 2 34.13 7.02 6.33
CA ALA A 2 32.77 6.43 6.38
C ALA A 2 31.63 7.48 6.35
N ALA A 3 31.77 8.61 7.05
CA ALA A 3 30.80 9.72 6.98
C ALA A 3 30.70 10.35 5.58
N ALA A 4 31.84 10.64 4.95
CA ALA A 4 31.90 11.18 3.59
C ALA A 4 31.41 10.19 2.51
N MET A 5 31.59 8.88 2.74
CA MET A 5 31.05 7.81 1.89
C MET A 5 29.54 7.65 2.10
N ALA A 6 29.02 7.82 3.31
CA ALA A 6 27.58 7.84 3.59
C ALA A 6 26.89 9.05 2.93
N GLU A 7 27.53 10.24 2.96
CA GLU A 7 27.07 11.43 2.25
C GLU A 7 27.12 11.25 0.71
N ARG A 8 28.18 10.63 0.18
CA ARG A 8 28.29 10.34 -1.26
C ARG A 8 27.34 9.23 -1.74
N SER A 9 27.10 8.21 -0.93
CA SER A 9 26.16 7.12 -1.24
C SER A 9 24.71 7.62 -1.30
N ALA A 10 24.35 8.64 -0.51
CA ALA A 10 23.06 9.32 -0.61
C ALA A 10 22.88 10.01 -1.99
N ASN A 11 23.98 10.40 -2.64
CA ASN A 11 23.98 11.12 -3.91
C ASN A 11 24.20 10.21 -5.15
N ALA A 12 24.82 9.04 -4.98
CA ALA A 12 25.31 8.22 -6.09
C ALA A 12 24.26 7.39 -6.85
N SER A 13 23.04 7.24 -6.33
CA SER A 13 21.94 6.50 -7.00
C SER A 13 20.77 7.39 -7.40
N THR A 14 21.02 8.69 -7.61
CA THR A 14 19.94 9.65 -7.82
C THR A 14 19.46 9.64 -9.27
N VAL A 15 18.35 8.93 -9.52
CA VAL A 15 17.50 9.23 -10.69
C VAL A 15 17.11 10.71 -10.58
N THR A 16 17.74 11.57 -11.36
CA THR A 16 17.51 13.01 -11.28
C THR A 16 16.07 13.34 -11.70
N LEU A 17 15.51 14.42 -11.14
CA LEU A 17 14.15 14.85 -11.47
C LEU A 17 13.96 15.05 -12.99
N ALA A 18 14.96 15.65 -13.63
CA ALA A 18 15.03 15.81 -15.08
C ALA A 18 15.04 14.48 -15.85
N ALA A 19 15.62 13.42 -15.29
CA ALA A 19 15.58 12.08 -15.91
C ALA A 19 14.18 11.45 -15.79
N VAL A 20 13.49 11.66 -14.65
CA VAL A 20 12.10 11.20 -14.45
C VAL A 20 11.15 11.91 -15.42
N GLN A 21 11.20 13.25 -15.49
CA GLN A 21 10.37 14.07 -16.38
C GLN A 21 10.55 13.67 -17.85
N ARG A 22 11.79 13.54 -18.30
CA ARG A 22 12.13 13.14 -19.68
C ARG A 22 11.66 11.72 -20.02
N ARG A 23 11.73 10.80 -19.06
CA ARG A 23 11.26 9.40 -19.22
C ARG A 23 9.73 9.32 -19.23
N ALA A 24 9.05 10.16 -18.43
CA ALA A 24 7.60 10.19 -18.30
C ALA A 24 6.90 11.04 -19.37
N GLY A 25 7.65 11.85 -20.14
CA GLY A 25 7.09 12.76 -21.14
C GLY A 25 6.32 13.94 -20.53
N VAL A 26 6.65 14.33 -19.30
CA VAL A 26 5.96 15.39 -18.54
C VAL A 26 6.84 16.63 -18.53
N SER A 27 6.27 17.81 -18.80
CA SER A 27 7.01 19.09 -18.69
C SER A 27 7.39 19.40 -17.24
N GLU A 28 8.33 20.32 -17.06
CA GLU A 28 8.72 20.77 -15.72
C GLU A 28 7.55 21.41 -14.98
N GLU A 29 6.76 22.27 -15.66
CA GLU A 29 5.58 22.88 -15.04
C GLU A 29 4.53 21.84 -14.64
N ALA A 30 4.25 20.86 -15.50
CA ALA A 30 3.29 19.80 -15.20
C ALA A 30 3.76 18.90 -14.04
N PHE A 31 5.08 18.74 -13.84
CA PHE A 31 5.62 18.04 -12.70
C PHE A 31 5.46 18.85 -11.40
N GLU A 32 5.81 20.14 -11.41
CA GLU A 32 5.67 21.04 -10.24
C GLU A 32 4.20 21.26 -9.83
N GLU A 33 3.27 21.18 -10.78
CA GLU A 33 1.85 21.15 -10.49
C GLU A 33 1.45 19.92 -9.67
N LEU A 34 2.04 18.76 -9.98
CA LEU A 34 1.70 17.45 -9.41
C LEU A 34 2.47 17.13 -8.12
N PHE A 35 3.73 17.55 -8.02
CA PHE A 35 4.64 17.19 -6.95
C PHE A 35 5.47 18.39 -6.50
N GLU A 36 5.54 18.57 -5.18
CA GLU A 36 6.32 19.63 -4.54
C GLU A 36 7.83 19.46 -4.77
N ASP A 37 8.30 18.21 -4.73
CA ASP A 37 9.69 17.86 -4.97
C ASP A 37 9.83 16.41 -5.44
N ARG A 38 11.07 16.00 -5.67
CA ARG A 38 11.41 14.64 -6.10
C ARG A 38 10.98 13.57 -5.08
N GLU A 39 11.13 13.82 -3.79
CA GLU A 39 10.77 12.85 -2.76
C GLU A 39 9.24 12.69 -2.65
N ALA A 40 8.46 13.75 -2.87
CA ALA A 40 7.00 13.68 -2.96
C ALA A 40 6.54 12.81 -4.14
N CYS A 41 7.22 12.90 -5.29
CA CYS A 41 6.97 12.00 -6.43
C CYS A 41 7.33 10.54 -6.10
N VAL A 42 8.48 10.29 -5.46
CA VAL A 42 8.89 8.93 -5.06
C VAL A 42 7.93 8.35 -4.02
N LEU A 43 7.48 9.15 -3.05
CA LEU A 43 6.48 8.75 -2.07
C LEU A 43 5.15 8.40 -2.74
N ALA A 44 4.69 9.17 -3.71
CA ALA A 44 3.49 8.85 -4.46
C ALA A 44 3.62 7.53 -5.23
N ALA A 45 4.77 7.27 -5.86
CA ALA A 45 5.05 6.00 -6.52
C ALA A 45 5.11 4.82 -5.51
N PHE A 46 5.68 5.04 -4.33
CA PHE A 46 5.68 4.05 -3.24
C PHE A 46 4.26 3.72 -2.80
N GLU A 47 3.41 4.71 -2.55
CA GLU A 47 2.02 4.49 -2.14
C GLU A 47 1.20 3.77 -3.22
N LEU A 48 1.41 4.11 -4.50
CA LEU A 48 0.78 3.39 -5.61
C LEU A 48 1.18 1.92 -5.60
N GLY A 49 2.47 1.62 -5.41
CA GLY A 49 2.94 0.24 -5.28
C GLY A 49 2.27 -0.48 -4.11
N VAL A 50 2.16 0.17 -2.95
CA VAL A 50 1.52 -0.41 -1.76
C VAL A 50 0.05 -0.69 -2.02
N GLU A 51 -0.67 0.22 -2.67
CA GLU A 51 -2.07 0.06 -3.05
C GLU A 51 -2.25 -1.14 -3.98
N ARG A 52 -1.48 -1.21 -5.07
CA ARG A 52 -1.54 -2.30 -6.06
C ARG A 52 -1.20 -3.66 -5.45
N ALA A 53 -0.20 -3.72 -4.58
CA ALA A 53 0.14 -4.95 -3.86
C ALA A 53 -0.98 -5.36 -2.89
N ALA A 54 -1.52 -4.41 -2.12
CA ALA A 54 -2.58 -4.66 -1.14
C ALA A 54 -3.87 -5.19 -1.80
N GLU A 55 -4.23 -4.71 -3.00
CA GLU A 55 -5.37 -5.20 -3.77
C GLU A 55 -5.31 -6.70 -4.07
N GLN A 56 -4.10 -7.28 -4.15
CA GLN A 56 -3.89 -8.70 -4.38
C GLN A 56 -3.71 -9.49 -3.07
N ILE A 57 -2.91 -8.95 -2.15
CA ILE A 57 -2.48 -9.65 -0.93
C ILE A 57 -3.61 -9.72 0.11
N VAL A 58 -4.30 -8.60 0.36
CA VAL A 58 -5.27 -8.51 1.47
C VAL A 58 -6.47 -9.45 1.26
N PRO A 59 -7.10 -9.52 0.06
CA PRO A 59 -8.19 -10.47 -0.16
C PRO A 59 -7.74 -11.92 -0.04
N ALA A 60 -6.53 -12.26 -0.51
CA ALA A 60 -5.98 -13.60 -0.39
C ALA A 60 -5.80 -13.99 1.09
N TYR A 61 -5.13 -13.14 1.87
CA TYR A 61 -4.91 -13.36 3.31
C TYR A 61 -6.23 -13.56 4.07
N ARG A 62 -7.23 -12.70 3.84
CA ARG A 62 -8.51 -12.73 4.57
C ARG A 62 -9.42 -13.90 4.21
N ALA A 63 -9.15 -14.57 3.08
CA ALA A 63 -9.97 -15.67 2.61
C ALA A 63 -9.54 -17.02 3.21
N GLU A 64 -8.60 -17.03 4.15
CA GLU A 64 -8.15 -18.19 4.91
C GLU A 64 -8.37 -17.93 6.40
N SER A 65 -8.85 -18.95 7.13
CA SER A 65 -9.09 -18.86 8.58
C SER A 65 -7.86 -19.22 9.41
N ARG A 66 -7.02 -20.12 8.90
CA ARG A 66 -5.78 -20.57 9.57
C ARG A 66 -4.64 -19.63 9.22
N TRP A 67 -3.85 -19.23 10.22
CA TRP A 67 -2.76 -18.28 10.02
C TRP A 67 -1.73 -18.77 9.01
N LEU A 68 -1.34 -20.05 9.09
CA LEU A 68 -0.37 -20.64 8.15
C LEU A 68 -0.85 -20.54 6.70
N ASP A 69 -2.11 -20.89 6.44
CA ASP A 69 -2.67 -20.86 5.10
C ASP A 69 -2.79 -19.41 4.60
N ALA A 70 -3.24 -18.49 5.47
CA ALA A 70 -3.32 -17.05 5.18
C ALA A 70 -1.95 -16.45 4.80
N ILE A 71 -0.90 -16.77 5.56
CA ILE A 71 0.48 -16.33 5.27
C ILE A 71 0.96 -16.87 3.93
N LYS A 72 0.68 -18.14 3.62
CA LYS A 72 1.11 -18.77 2.37
C LYS A 72 0.44 -18.12 1.16
N VAL A 73 -0.87 -17.91 1.19
CA VAL A 73 -1.57 -17.28 0.05
C VAL A 73 -1.19 -15.80 -0.09
N ALA A 74 -0.95 -15.09 1.01
CA ALA A 74 -0.48 -13.71 1.01
C ALA A 74 0.93 -13.58 0.42
N LEU A 75 1.87 -14.43 0.85
CA LEU A 75 3.23 -14.48 0.33
C LEU A 75 3.24 -14.81 -1.17
N ALA A 76 2.49 -15.83 -1.58
CA ALA A 76 2.40 -16.20 -2.99
C ALA A 76 1.76 -15.08 -3.84
N ALA A 77 0.76 -14.37 -3.32
CA ALA A 77 0.19 -13.19 -3.97
C ALA A 77 1.21 -12.06 -4.10
N PHE A 78 2.01 -11.79 -3.06
CA PHE A 78 3.05 -10.77 -3.13
C PHE A 78 4.13 -11.12 -4.16
N LEU A 79 4.64 -12.35 -4.16
CA LEU A 79 5.66 -12.78 -5.13
C LEU A 79 5.15 -12.71 -6.58
N ARG A 80 3.88 -13.09 -6.82
CA ARG A 80 3.23 -12.91 -8.14
C ARG A 80 3.03 -11.45 -8.52
N PHE A 81 2.72 -10.58 -7.55
CA PHE A 81 2.67 -9.14 -7.81
C PHE A 81 4.02 -8.60 -8.28
N LEU A 82 5.13 -9.06 -7.70
CA LEU A 82 6.47 -8.65 -8.13
C LEU A 82 6.79 -9.07 -9.57
N GLU A 83 6.21 -10.18 -10.05
CA GLU A 83 6.33 -10.63 -11.43
C GLU A 83 5.41 -9.84 -12.38
N ALA A 84 4.17 -9.60 -11.96
CA ALA A 84 3.17 -8.92 -12.77
C ALA A 84 3.44 -7.41 -12.91
N GLU A 85 3.97 -6.78 -11.87
CA GLU A 85 4.23 -5.33 -11.80
C GLU A 85 5.67 -5.05 -11.37
N PRO A 86 6.68 -5.43 -12.18
CA PRO A 86 8.10 -5.42 -11.77
C PRO A 86 8.62 -4.04 -11.40
N GLU A 87 8.15 -2.97 -12.06
CA GLU A 87 8.57 -1.60 -11.73
C GLU A 87 8.04 -1.14 -10.37
N LEU A 88 6.78 -1.45 -10.05
CA LEU A 88 6.23 -1.16 -8.72
C LEU A 88 6.85 -2.08 -7.66
N GLY A 89 7.13 -3.34 -8.00
CA GLY A 89 7.86 -4.27 -7.13
C GLY A 89 9.24 -3.74 -6.75
N ARG A 90 10.04 -3.29 -7.74
CA ARG A 90 11.34 -2.64 -7.49
C ARG A 90 11.18 -1.34 -6.73
N MET A 91 10.14 -0.54 -7.01
CA MET A 91 9.85 0.66 -6.23
C MET A 91 9.68 0.35 -4.74
N LEU A 92 8.89 -0.66 -4.39
CA LEU A 92 8.63 -1.06 -3.00
C LEU A 92 9.85 -1.66 -2.28
N VAL A 93 10.58 -2.54 -2.96
CA VAL A 93 11.60 -3.39 -2.32
C VAL A 93 13.01 -2.81 -2.45
N VAL A 94 13.30 -2.11 -3.55
CA VAL A 94 14.63 -1.59 -3.88
C VAL A 94 14.67 -0.08 -3.69
N HIS A 95 13.89 0.68 -4.46
CA HIS A 95 14.03 2.13 -4.52
C HIS A 95 13.56 2.86 -3.26
N ALA A 96 12.60 2.29 -2.53
CA ALA A 96 12.12 2.86 -1.27
C ALA A 96 13.23 3.04 -0.21
N LEU A 97 14.31 2.24 -0.27
CA LEU A 97 15.45 2.37 0.64
C LEU A 97 16.29 3.63 0.39
N ALA A 98 16.20 4.20 -0.82
CA ALA A 98 16.88 5.44 -1.21
C ALA A 98 15.88 6.60 -1.42
N GLY A 99 14.64 6.46 -0.96
CA GLY A 99 13.54 7.38 -1.27
C GLY A 99 13.51 8.69 -0.47
N GLY A 100 14.39 8.85 0.53
CA GLY A 100 14.40 10.01 1.43
C GLY A 100 13.61 9.80 2.75
N PRO A 101 13.69 10.73 3.70
CA PRO A 101 13.11 10.59 5.04
C PRO A 101 11.59 10.30 5.10
N ARG A 102 10.78 10.91 4.23
CA ARG A 102 9.32 10.69 4.16
C ARG A 102 9.01 9.29 3.66
N VAL A 103 9.71 8.82 2.63
CA VAL A 103 9.54 7.46 2.09
C VAL A 103 10.00 6.42 3.10
N LEU A 104 11.15 6.63 3.75
CA LEU A 104 11.68 5.72 4.77
C LEU A 104 10.75 5.60 5.97
N ARG A 105 10.18 6.72 6.45
CA ARG A 105 9.18 6.73 7.54
C ARG A 105 7.95 5.91 7.16
N ARG A 106 7.38 6.20 5.98
CA ARG A 106 6.19 5.51 5.50
C ARG A 106 6.42 4.02 5.27
N ARG A 107 7.61 3.65 4.82
CA ARG A 107 8.06 2.26 4.70
C ARG A 107 8.18 1.61 6.07
N GLY A 108 8.77 2.30 7.06
CA GLY A 108 8.87 1.80 8.44
C GLY A 108 7.51 1.46 9.04
N GLU A 109 6.52 2.33 8.89
CA GLU A 109 5.13 2.07 9.30
C GLU A 109 4.51 0.85 8.61
N LEU A 110 4.81 0.65 7.33
CA LEU A 110 4.34 -0.51 6.59
C LEU A 110 4.99 -1.80 7.13
N LEU A 111 6.30 -1.77 7.40
CA LEU A 111 7.01 -2.92 7.94
C LEU A 111 6.53 -3.29 9.34
N ALA A 112 6.26 -2.31 10.19
CA ALA A 112 5.68 -2.55 11.51
C ALA A 112 4.33 -3.29 11.41
N ARG A 113 3.44 -2.85 10.51
CA ARG A 113 2.16 -3.54 10.27
C ARG A 113 2.33 -4.95 9.70
N LEU A 114 3.33 -5.17 8.84
CA LEU A 114 3.64 -6.51 8.35
C LEU A 114 4.17 -7.41 9.48
N ALA A 115 5.00 -6.87 10.37
CA ALA A 115 5.49 -7.59 11.53
C ALA A 115 4.32 -8.01 12.43
N GLU A 116 3.36 -7.12 12.71
CA GLU A 116 2.13 -7.47 13.46
C GLU A 116 1.35 -8.63 12.82
N VAL A 117 1.26 -8.69 11.48
CA VAL A 117 0.57 -9.78 10.76
C VAL A 117 1.32 -11.11 10.89
N VAL A 118 2.65 -11.08 10.70
CA VAL A 118 3.52 -12.24 10.91
C VAL A 118 3.40 -12.71 12.37
N ASP A 119 3.29 -11.76 13.30
CA ASP A 119 3.34 -12.05 14.70
C ASP A 119 2.12 -12.75 15.28
N ARG A 120 0.99 -12.69 14.58
CA ARG A 120 -0.18 -13.50 14.92
C ARG A 120 0.11 -15.01 14.92
N GLY A 121 1.21 -15.43 14.28
CA GLY A 121 1.71 -16.80 14.36
C GLY A 121 2.01 -17.29 15.77
N ARG A 122 2.20 -16.38 16.76
CA ARG A 122 2.32 -16.78 18.17
C ARG A 122 1.13 -17.64 18.63
N GLY A 123 -0.09 -17.36 18.14
CA GLY A 123 -1.29 -18.15 18.44
C GLY A 123 -1.28 -19.58 17.88
N GLU A 124 -0.37 -19.90 16.96
CA GLU A 124 -0.18 -21.25 16.39
C GLU A 124 0.96 -22.02 17.10
N SER A 125 1.59 -21.41 18.11
CA SER A 125 2.69 -22.03 18.85
C SER A 125 2.18 -23.23 19.65
N LEU A 126 2.93 -24.34 19.59
CA LEU A 126 2.57 -25.54 20.33
C LEU A 126 2.61 -25.28 21.85
N PRO A 127 1.67 -25.84 22.64
CA PRO A 127 1.69 -25.74 24.09
C PRO A 127 3.05 -26.16 24.67
N GLY A 128 3.58 -25.37 25.60
CA GLY A 128 4.86 -25.64 26.26
C GLY A 128 6.11 -25.16 25.51
N ARG A 129 5.96 -24.49 24.36
CA ARG A 129 7.08 -23.76 23.74
C ARG A 129 7.19 -22.35 24.28
N VAL A 130 8.44 -21.89 24.40
CA VAL A 130 8.74 -20.48 24.68
C VAL A 130 8.28 -19.66 23.49
N GLU A 131 7.38 -18.71 23.73
CA GLU A 131 6.96 -17.78 22.70
C GLU A 131 8.16 -16.97 22.21
N PRO A 132 8.31 -16.76 20.89
CA PRO A 132 9.38 -15.91 20.39
C PRO A 132 9.24 -14.49 20.98
N PRO A 133 10.32 -13.73 21.14
CA PRO A 133 10.22 -12.31 21.47
C PRO A 133 9.54 -11.48 20.36
N GLY A 134 9.09 -10.26 20.71
CA GLY A 134 8.56 -9.22 19.80
C GLY A 134 9.33 -9.09 18.48
N VAL A 135 10.62 -8.79 18.65
CA VAL A 135 11.59 -8.50 17.59
C VAL A 135 11.77 -9.62 16.54
N ILE A 136 11.35 -10.85 16.84
CA ILE A 136 11.45 -11.96 15.89
C ILE A 136 10.60 -11.70 14.65
N ALA A 137 9.39 -11.16 14.80
CA ALA A 137 8.52 -10.85 13.67
C ALA A 137 9.14 -9.77 12.75
N GLU A 138 9.71 -8.72 13.35
CA GLU A 138 10.43 -7.67 12.64
C GLU A 138 11.63 -8.24 11.87
N GLY A 139 12.40 -9.10 12.53
CA GLY A 139 13.54 -9.80 11.92
C GLY A 139 13.14 -10.67 10.72
N ILE A 140 12.02 -11.40 10.82
CA ILE A 140 11.48 -12.21 9.72
C ILE A 140 11.11 -11.32 8.53
N VAL A 141 10.36 -10.23 8.75
CA VAL A 141 9.97 -9.31 7.68
C VAL A 141 11.20 -8.71 7.00
N GLY A 142 12.20 -8.30 7.80
CA GLY A 142 13.49 -7.82 7.30
C GLY A 142 14.21 -8.86 6.44
N ALA A 143 14.32 -10.10 6.91
CA ALA A 143 14.98 -11.19 6.20
C ALA A 143 14.28 -11.53 4.87
N VAL A 144 12.95 -11.64 4.88
CA VAL A 144 12.15 -11.90 3.67
C VAL A 144 12.38 -10.81 2.63
N LEU A 145 12.31 -9.53 3.03
CA LEU A 145 12.51 -8.42 2.12
C LEU A 145 13.94 -8.33 1.61
N ALA A 146 14.94 -8.66 2.42
CA ALA A 146 16.33 -8.69 1.99
C ALA A 146 16.59 -9.77 0.92
N VAL A 147 16.01 -10.97 1.08
CA VAL A 147 16.11 -12.04 0.07
C VAL A 147 15.45 -11.62 -1.24
N ILE A 148 14.23 -11.07 -1.17
CA ILE A 148 13.52 -10.58 -2.36
C ILE A 148 14.30 -9.43 -3.02
N HIS A 149 14.85 -8.51 -2.24
CA HIS A 149 15.67 -7.41 -2.74
C HIS A 149 16.86 -7.92 -3.56
N ASN A 150 17.60 -8.90 -3.02
CA ASN A 150 18.72 -9.51 -3.73
C ASN A 150 18.27 -10.21 -5.02
N ARG A 151 17.12 -10.89 -5.00
CA ARG A 151 16.55 -11.53 -6.19
C ARG A 151 16.20 -10.51 -7.27
N LEU A 152 15.59 -9.39 -6.91
CA LEU A 152 15.19 -8.34 -7.87
C LEU A 152 16.37 -7.57 -8.47
N GLN A 153 17.53 -7.58 -7.81
CA GLN A 153 18.76 -6.93 -8.28
C GLN A 153 19.69 -7.84 -9.10
N ALA A 154 19.42 -9.15 -9.16
CA ALA A 154 20.26 -10.06 -9.94
C ALA A 154 20.19 -9.72 -11.44
N GLU A 155 21.31 -9.87 -12.16
CA GLU A 155 21.40 -9.58 -13.60
C GLU A 155 20.46 -10.46 -14.44
N ARG A 156 20.26 -11.72 -14.01
CA ARG A 156 19.37 -12.70 -14.62
C ARG A 156 18.51 -13.33 -13.51
N PRO A 157 17.49 -12.62 -13.02
CA PRO A 157 16.73 -13.08 -11.87
C PRO A 157 15.82 -14.23 -12.26
N GLU A 158 15.89 -15.33 -11.52
CA GLU A 158 14.82 -16.33 -11.49
C GLU A 158 13.50 -15.71 -11.02
N PRO A 159 12.34 -16.22 -11.46
CA PRO A 159 11.03 -15.73 -11.03
C PRO A 159 10.91 -15.64 -9.50
N PRO A 160 10.55 -14.47 -8.92
CA PRO A 160 10.34 -14.30 -7.48
C PRO A 160 9.48 -15.40 -6.83
N ILE A 161 8.50 -15.96 -7.53
CA ILE A 161 7.65 -17.03 -7.01
C ILE A 161 8.43 -18.29 -6.61
N GLU A 162 9.61 -18.53 -7.19
CA GLU A 162 10.47 -19.66 -6.82
C GLU A 162 11.04 -19.53 -5.41
N LEU A 163 11.07 -18.32 -4.83
CA LEU A 163 11.45 -18.11 -3.43
C LEU A 163 10.40 -18.61 -2.43
N PHE A 164 9.18 -18.94 -2.89
CA PHE A 164 8.03 -19.20 -2.03
C PHE A 164 8.32 -20.19 -0.90
N GLY A 165 8.83 -21.39 -1.22
CA GLY A 165 9.04 -22.44 -0.22
C GLY A 165 10.07 -22.04 0.85
N ALA A 166 11.17 -21.41 0.42
CA ALA A 166 12.20 -20.91 1.32
C ALA A 166 11.69 -19.80 2.25
N LEU A 167 10.96 -18.82 1.71
CA LEU A 167 10.41 -17.70 2.48
C LEU A 167 9.29 -18.17 3.42
N ALA A 168 8.41 -19.07 2.98
CA ALA A 168 7.39 -19.67 3.84
C ALA A 168 8.03 -20.43 5.01
N SER A 169 9.08 -21.22 4.74
CA SER A 169 9.85 -21.92 5.78
C SER A 169 10.45 -20.95 6.80
N ILE A 170 11.06 -19.84 6.36
CA ILE A 170 11.63 -18.82 7.25
C ILE A 170 10.56 -18.20 8.15
N ILE A 171 9.40 -17.86 7.59
CA ILE A 171 8.32 -17.19 8.33
C ILE A 171 7.75 -18.08 9.44
N VAL A 172 7.54 -19.37 9.15
CA VAL A 172 6.83 -20.27 10.08
C VAL A 172 7.74 -20.89 11.12
N LEU A 173 9.06 -20.90 10.89
CA LEU A 173 10.04 -21.59 11.73
C LEU A 173 9.96 -21.16 13.22
N PRO A 174 9.93 -19.87 13.58
CA PRO A 174 9.94 -19.47 14.99
C PRO A 174 8.65 -19.77 15.75
N TYR A 175 7.54 -19.94 15.03
CA TYR A 175 6.22 -20.17 15.63
C TYR A 175 5.84 -21.66 15.64
N MET A 176 6.05 -22.35 14.53
CA MET A 176 5.58 -23.73 14.34
C MET A 176 6.72 -24.77 14.44
N GLY A 177 7.98 -24.32 14.42
CA GLY A 177 9.18 -25.15 14.57
C GLY A 177 9.64 -25.88 13.31
N ALA A 178 10.80 -26.53 13.42
CA ALA A 178 11.55 -27.08 12.29
C ALA A 178 10.81 -28.11 11.44
N SER A 179 9.95 -28.94 12.04
CA SER A 179 9.19 -29.97 11.31
C SER A 179 8.21 -29.35 10.32
N VAL A 180 7.50 -28.30 10.72
CA VAL A 180 6.56 -27.58 9.85
C VAL A 180 7.33 -26.79 8.79
N ALA A 181 8.36 -26.06 9.22
CA ALA A 181 9.20 -25.28 8.31
C ALA A 181 9.82 -26.13 7.18
N ARG A 182 10.38 -27.30 7.52
CA ARG A 182 10.95 -28.22 6.54
C ARG A 182 9.92 -28.73 5.52
N ARG A 183 8.66 -28.90 5.91
CA ARG A 183 7.59 -29.27 4.97
C ARG A 183 7.25 -28.15 4.00
N GLU A 184 7.33 -26.89 4.42
CA GLU A 184 7.06 -25.75 3.53
C GLU A 184 8.16 -25.54 2.48
N LEU A 185 9.42 -25.93 2.74
CA LEU A 185 10.53 -25.81 1.78
C LEU A 185 10.24 -26.45 0.41
N THR A 186 9.56 -27.60 0.40
CA THR A 186 9.29 -28.35 -0.83
C THR A 186 7.87 -28.15 -1.36
N ARG A 187 7.04 -27.37 -0.66
CA ARG A 187 5.66 -27.12 -1.08
C ARG A 187 5.62 -26.08 -2.20
N PRO A 188 4.89 -26.34 -3.29
CA PRO A 188 4.70 -25.34 -4.32
C PRO A 188 3.85 -24.18 -3.79
N ALA A 189 4.01 -23.02 -4.40
CA ALA A 189 3.14 -21.88 -4.14
C ALA A 189 1.67 -22.26 -4.43
N PRO A 190 0.71 -21.90 -3.56
CA PRO A 190 -0.70 -22.08 -3.84
C PRO A 190 -1.07 -21.47 -5.19
N PRO A 191 -1.89 -22.13 -6.02
CA PRO A 191 -2.31 -21.59 -7.30
C PRO A 191 -3.05 -20.26 -7.11
N PRO A 192 -3.07 -19.37 -8.12
CA PRO A 192 -3.91 -18.18 -8.08
C PRO A 192 -5.36 -18.63 -7.89
N ARG A 193 -6.06 -18.09 -6.89
CA ARG A 193 -7.51 -18.31 -6.80
C ARG A 193 -8.15 -17.58 -7.97
N ALA A 194 -8.84 -18.31 -8.84
CA ALA A 194 -9.65 -17.70 -9.88
C ALA A 194 -10.69 -16.81 -9.19
N THR A 195 -10.64 -15.50 -9.41
CA THR A 195 -11.85 -14.69 -9.28
C THR A 195 -12.81 -15.26 -10.32
N GLY A 196 -13.91 -15.89 -9.88
CA GLY A 196 -14.82 -16.61 -10.76
C GLY A 196 -15.26 -15.78 -11.99
N PRO A 197 -15.66 -16.46 -13.09
CA PRO A 197 -15.94 -15.85 -14.39
C PRO A 197 -16.99 -14.72 -14.36
N GLU A 198 -17.86 -14.69 -13.35
CA GLU A 198 -18.90 -13.65 -13.20
C GLU A 198 -18.34 -12.22 -13.04
N ARG A 199 -17.14 -12.04 -12.48
CA ARG A 199 -16.54 -10.70 -12.32
C ARG A 199 -16.01 -10.12 -13.64
N SER A 200 -15.46 -10.97 -14.51
CA SER A 200 -14.84 -10.54 -15.76
C SER A 200 -15.89 -10.11 -16.79
N GLU A 201 -17.02 -10.82 -16.89
CA GLU A 201 -18.08 -10.49 -17.85
C GLU A 201 -18.90 -9.26 -17.45
N LEU A 202 -19.10 -9.02 -16.14
CA LEU A 202 -19.79 -7.84 -15.65
C LEU A 202 -18.94 -6.56 -15.80
N GLU A 203 -17.62 -6.67 -15.61
CA GLU A 203 -16.65 -5.58 -15.86
C GLU A 203 -16.51 -5.24 -17.35
N SER A 204 -16.60 -6.25 -18.22
CA SER A 204 -16.48 -6.06 -19.68
C SER A 204 -17.71 -5.39 -20.31
N ARG A 205 -18.90 -5.58 -19.73
CA ARG A 205 -20.16 -5.02 -20.24
C ARG A 205 -20.42 -3.57 -19.79
N SER A 206 -19.66 -3.06 -18.82
CA SER A 206 -19.93 -1.76 -18.19
C SER A 206 -19.41 -0.53 -18.95
N GLY A 207 -18.73 -0.67 -20.09
CA GLY A 207 -18.53 0.41 -21.08
C GLY A 207 -17.91 1.74 -20.63
N TYR A 208 -17.49 1.89 -19.37
CA TYR A 208 -17.01 3.16 -18.80
C TYR A 208 -15.60 2.98 -18.25
N GLY A 209 -14.69 3.81 -18.78
CA GLY A 209 -13.28 3.85 -18.43
C GLY A 209 -13.04 3.91 -16.92
N ARG A 210 -12.08 3.09 -16.48
CA ARG A 210 -11.48 3.08 -15.14
C ARG A 210 -11.12 4.49 -14.67
N SER A 211 -11.99 5.12 -13.88
CA SER A 211 -11.55 6.13 -12.89
C SER A 211 -11.50 5.46 -11.53
N ARG A 212 -10.43 4.70 -11.29
CA ARG A 212 -10.09 4.22 -9.94
C ARG A 212 -9.62 5.44 -9.16
N LEU A 213 -10.34 5.82 -8.10
CA LEU A 213 -9.85 6.81 -7.15
C LEU A 213 -8.52 6.34 -6.59
N THR A 214 -7.53 7.21 -6.56
CA THR A 214 -6.33 6.94 -5.77
C THR A 214 -6.71 6.85 -4.29
N TYR A 215 -6.01 6.02 -3.52
CA TYR A 215 -6.21 5.91 -2.07
C TYR A 215 -6.19 7.28 -1.36
N ARG A 216 -5.34 8.21 -1.80
CA ARG A 216 -5.26 9.58 -1.28
C ARG A 216 -6.55 10.37 -1.52
N THR A 217 -7.13 10.27 -2.71
CA THR A 217 -8.42 10.91 -3.00
C THR A 217 -9.55 10.27 -2.19
N ALA A 218 -9.55 8.94 -2.06
CA ALA A 218 -10.54 8.23 -1.25
C ALA A 218 -10.45 8.61 0.24
N ARG A 219 -9.23 8.80 0.79
CA ARG A 219 -9.03 9.28 2.17
C ARG A 219 -9.52 10.70 2.38
N VAL A 220 -9.30 11.60 1.43
CA VAL A 220 -9.79 12.99 1.52
C VAL A 220 -11.31 13.04 1.45
N LEU A 221 -11.91 12.32 0.49
CA LEU A 221 -13.37 12.23 0.40
C LEU A 221 -13.99 11.56 1.63
N GLY A 222 -13.35 10.51 2.17
CA GLY A 222 -13.77 9.87 3.42
C GLY A 222 -13.64 10.78 4.65
N ALA A 223 -12.58 11.59 4.73
CA ALA A 223 -12.42 12.58 5.79
C ALA A 223 -13.52 13.66 5.76
N ILE A 224 -13.92 14.12 4.56
CA ILE A 224 -15.00 15.10 4.38
C ILE A 224 -16.36 14.46 4.64
N ALA A 225 -16.58 13.21 4.22
CA ALA A 225 -17.82 12.47 4.48
C ALA A 225 -18.07 12.26 5.98
N GLY A 226 -17.02 11.90 6.72
CA GLY A 226 -17.10 11.68 8.18
C GLY A 226 -17.23 12.96 8.99
N TYR A 227 -16.83 14.11 8.42
CA TYR A 227 -16.86 15.42 9.09
C TYR A 227 -17.25 16.54 8.11
N PRO A 228 -18.53 16.65 7.73
CA PRO A 228 -19.01 17.75 6.91
C PRO A 228 -18.70 19.10 7.56
N GLY A 229 -18.17 20.04 6.78
CA GLY A 229 -17.76 21.36 7.26
C GLY A 229 -16.31 21.45 7.75
N ALA A 230 -15.52 20.37 7.68
CA ALA A 230 -14.11 20.38 8.07
C ALA A 230 -13.27 21.37 7.24
N SER A 231 -12.32 22.04 7.90
CA SER A 231 -11.37 22.95 7.26
C SER A 231 -10.28 22.21 6.47
N ASN A 232 -9.55 22.91 5.59
CA ASN A 232 -8.41 22.33 4.86
C ASN A 232 -7.43 21.60 5.79
N ARG A 233 -7.12 22.20 6.94
CA ARG A 233 -6.17 21.65 7.92
C ARG A 233 -6.70 20.37 8.56
N GLU A 234 -7.99 20.37 8.92
CA GLU A 234 -8.65 19.23 9.55
C GLU A 234 -8.85 18.06 8.58
N VAL A 235 -9.15 18.35 7.31
CA VAL A 235 -9.20 17.35 6.26
C VAL A 235 -7.81 16.77 6.00
N ALA A 236 -6.76 17.60 5.97
CA ALA A 236 -5.38 17.16 5.80
C ALA A 236 -4.94 16.21 6.93
N GLU A 237 -5.17 16.59 8.19
CA GLU A 237 -4.83 15.79 9.36
C GLU A 237 -5.51 14.40 9.31
N ARG A 238 -6.82 14.37 9.06
CA ARG A 238 -7.60 13.11 8.98
C ARG A 238 -7.21 12.26 7.76
N ALA A 239 -6.92 12.91 6.64
CA ALA A 239 -6.43 12.25 5.43
C ALA A 239 -4.95 11.86 5.51
N GLY A 240 -4.25 12.18 6.60
CA GLY A 240 -2.82 11.89 6.79
C GLY A 240 -1.92 12.61 5.79
N ILE A 241 -2.35 13.80 5.35
CA ILE A 241 -1.60 14.66 4.43
C ILE A 241 -0.86 15.70 5.26
N VAL A 242 0.46 15.62 5.24
CA VAL A 242 1.33 16.50 6.04
C VAL A 242 1.40 17.91 5.45
N ASP A 243 1.38 18.03 4.11
CA ASP A 243 1.56 19.30 3.42
C ASP A 243 0.23 20.04 3.16
N GLN A 244 0.16 21.30 3.63
CA GLN A 244 -1.04 22.15 3.54
C GLN A 244 -1.25 22.76 2.13
N GLY A 245 -0.22 22.84 1.30
CA GLY A 245 -0.32 23.22 -0.10
C GLY A 245 -0.94 22.11 -0.95
N GLN A 246 -0.53 20.86 -0.72
CA GLN A 246 -1.02 19.69 -1.43
C GLN A 246 -2.48 19.39 -1.11
N ILE A 247 -2.91 19.56 0.15
CA ILE A 247 -4.34 19.44 0.48
C ILE A 247 -5.16 20.52 -0.25
N SER A 248 -4.66 21.76 -0.29
CA SER A 248 -5.37 22.87 -0.93
C SER A 248 -5.53 22.64 -2.44
N LYS A 249 -4.46 22.23 -3.15
CA LYS A 249 -4.52 21.87 -4.58
C LYS A 249 -5.49 20.71 -4.84
N LEU A 250 -5.49 19.69 -3.98
CA LEU A 250 -6.36 18.53 -4.13
C LEU A 250 -7.83 18.90 -3.91
N LEU A 251 -8.14 19.71 -2.90
CA LEU A 251 -9.49 20.21 -2.63
C LEU A 251 -10.02 21.06 -3.80
N THR A 252 -9.22 21.98 -4.34
CA THR A 252 -9.58 22.76 -5.54
C THR A 252 -9.89 21.86 -6.74
N ARG A 253 -9.12 20.78 -6.94
CA ARG A 253 -9.37 19.84 -8.03
C ARG A 253 -10.65 19.03 -7.82
N LEU A 254 -10.96 18.63 -6.58
CA LEU A 254 -12.18 17.91 -6.25
C LEU A 254 -13.42 18.80 -6.38
N GLU A 255 -13.29 20.06 -5.99
CA GLU A 255 -14.30 21.09 -6.18
C GLU A 255 -14.54 21.35 -7.67
N GLY A 256 -13.49 21.52 -8.46
CA GLY A 256 -13.59 21.71 -9.92
C GLY A 256 -14.17 20.50 -10.67
N ARG A 257 -14.15 19.30 -10.07
CA ARG A 257 -14.83 18.10 -10.57
C ARG A 257 -16.24 17.93 -10.03
N GLY A 258 -16.72 18.86 -9.20
CA GLY A 258 -18.03 18.81 -8.58
C GLY A 258 -18.21 17.65 -7.61
N LEU A 259 -17.14 17.15 -6.99
CA LEU A 259 -17.18 16.06 -6.00
C LEU A 259 -17.30 16.58 -4.56
N ILE A 260 -16.84 17.81 -4.33
CA ILE A 260 -16.98 18.50 -3.05
C ILE A 260 -17.44 19.93 -3.33
N VAL A 261 -18.05 20.56 -2.34
CA VAL A 261 -18.49 21.95 -2.40
C VAL A 261 -18.00 22.68 -1.16
N LYS A 262 -17.62 23.94 -1.35
CA LYS A 262 -17.28 24.84 -0.26
C LYS A 262 -18.56 25.33 0.42
N ILE A 263 -18.67 25.14 1.73
CA ILE A 263 -19.78 25.60 2.56
C ILE A 263 -19.31 26.76 3.44
N GLY A 264 -20.13 27.80 3.53
CA GLY A 264 -19.88 28.97 4.38
C GLY A 264 -20.12 30.27 3.63
N GLU A 265 -21.11 31.03 4.07
CA GLU A 265 -21.32 32.40 3.60
C GLU A 265 -20.06 33.22 3.88
N SER A 266 -19.56 33.88 2.83
CA SER A 266 -18.56 34.93 2.91
C SER A 266 -19.07 36.11 3.75
N ARG A 267 -19.12 35.97 5.08
CA ARG A 267 -19.44 37.09 5.98
C ARG A 267 -18.22 37.77 6.60
N THR A 268 -17.01 37.26 6.38
CA THR A 268 -15.74 37.94 6.69
C THR A 268 -14.62 37.51 5.73
N ARG A 269 -13.87 38.47 5.17
CA ARG A 269 -12.61 38.20 4.43
C ARG A 269 -11.65 37.50 5.38
N GLY A 270 -11.32 36.23 5.10
CA GLY A 270 -10.30 35.47 5.85
C GLY A 270 -10.81 34.29 6.69
N ALA A 271 -12.09 33.94 6.64
CA ALA A 271 -12.57 32.71 7.27
C ALA A 271 -12.01 31.45 6.56
N PRO A 272 -11.61 30.40 7.30
CA PRO A 272 -11.11 29.16 6.71
C PRO A 272 -12.18 28.48 5.85
N ASN A 273 -11.77 27.91 4.71
CA ASN A 273 -12.67 27.16 3.84
C ASN A 273 -13.17 25.91 4.55
N SER A 274 -14.47 25.61 4.44
CA SER A 274 -15.11 24.40 4.96
C SER A 274 -15.71 23.60 3.80
N TRP A 275 -15.69 22.26 3.88
CA TRP A 275 -16.03 21.39 2.75
C TRP A 275 -17.16 20.41 3.06
N GLN A 276 -18.01 20.18 2.07
CA GLN A 276 -19.00 19.09 2.03
C GLN A 276 -18.79 18.21 0.80
N LEU A 277 -19.23 16.96 0.86
CA LEU A 277 -19.44 16.20 -0.37
C LEU A 277 -20.65 16.75 -1.14
N THR A 278 -20.60 16.64 -2.46
CA THR A 278 -21.78 16.77 -3.33
C THR A 278 -22.42 15.41 -3.55
N ASP A 279 -23.60 15.36 -4.17
CA ASP A 279 -24.23 14.10 -4.62
C ASP A 279 -23.28 13.25 -5.48
N GLY A 280 -22.45 13.89 -6.31
CA GLY A 280 -21.42 13.24 -7.12
C GLY A 280 -20.28 12.65 -6.27
N GLY A 281 -19.83 13.36 -5.24
CA GLY A 281 -18.84 12.87 -4.27
C GLY A 281 -19.36 11.71 -3.42
N GLU A 282 -20.62 11.80 -2.99
CA GLU A 282 -21.30 10.73 -2.25
C GLU A 282 -21.52 9.49 -3.11
N ALA A 283 -22.00 9.64 -4.35
CA ALA A 283 -22.16 8.52 -5.28
C ALA A 283 -20.82 7.85 -5.59
N LEU A 284 -19.75 8.64 -5.73
CA LEU A 284 -18.40 8.14 -5.97
C LEU A 284 -17.87 7.37 -4.75
N MET A 285 -18.05 7.90 -3.53
CA MET A 285 -17.72 7.23 -2.28
C MET A 285 -18.57 5.99 -2.04
N ALA A 286 -19.87 6.04 -2.36
CA ALA A 286 -20.77 4.91 -2.28
C ALA A 286 -20.39 3.84 -3.32
N SER A 287 -19.93 4.18 -4.52
CA SER A 287 -19.44 3.18 -5.49
C SER A 287 -18.14 2.50 -5.02
N ALA A 288 -17.26 3.25 -4.35
CA ALA A 288 -16.05 2.72 -3.72
C ALA A 288 -16.36 1.90 -2.46
N THR A 289 -17.38 2.32 -1.69
CA THR A 289 -17.81 1.71 -0.44
C THR A 289 -18.72 0.52 -0.66
N VAL A 290 -19.59 0.49 -1.68
CA VAL A 290 -20.42 -0.66 -2.07
C VAL A 290 -19.54 -1.79 -2.63
N ARG A 291 -18.41 -1.49 -3.28
CA ARG A 291 -17.34 -2.49 -3.51
C ARG A 291 -16.70 -3.01 -2.21
N GLY A 292 -16.77 -2.23 -1.13
CA GLY A 292 -16.37 -2.61 0.23
C GLY A 292 -17.48 -3.19 1.12
N ALA A 293 -18.75 -2.89 0.87
CA ALA A 293 -19.92 -3.12 1.73
C ALA A 293 -20.93 -4.11 1.14
N MET A 294 -20.75 -4.52 -0.12
CA MET A 294 -21.21 -5.84 -0.57
C MET A 294 -20.38 -6.98 0.07
N ARG A 295 -19.45 -6.62 0.97
CA ARG A 295 -18.91 -7.46 2.04
C ARG A 295 -19.63 -7.07 3.34
N LEU A 296 -20.18 -8.07 4.03
CA LEU A 296 -20.90 -8.09 5.32
C LEU A 296 -22.44 -8.13 5.23
N PRO A 297 -23.05 -9.08 5.96
CA PRO A 297 -24.02 -8.78 7.01
C PRO A 297 -23.31 -8.95 8.37
N ARG A 298 -23.26 -7.91 9.21
CA ARG A 298 -24.14 -7.64 10.37
C ARG A 298 -24.21 -8.80 11.37
N ASP A 299 -23.73 -8.52 12.59
CA ASP A 299 -23.77 -9.38 13.79
C ASP A 299 -25.07 -10.16 13.96
N PRO A 300 -24.98 -11.31 14.64
CA PRO A 300 -25.72 -11.41 15.89
C PRO A 300 -24.93 -12.13 17.00
N ASP A 301 -24.58 -11.40 18.05
CA ASP A 301 -24.86 -11.91 19.40
C ASP A 301 -26.38 -11.80 19.61
N VAL A 302 -27.10 -12.86 19.21
CA VAL A 302 -28.45 -13.20 19.70
C VAL A 302 -28.46 -14.72 19.87
N LEU A 303 -28.27 -15.11 21.14
CA LEU A 303 -28.42 -16.44 21.76
C LEU A 303 -27.38 -17.51 21.41
#